data_AF-A0AAP4BUK3-F1
#
_entry.id   AF-A0AAP4BUK3-F1
#
_cell.length_a   1.000
_cell.length_b   1.000
_cell.length_c   1.000
_cell.angle_alpha   90.00
_cell.angle_beta   90.00
_cell.angle_gamma   90.00
#
_symmetry.space_group_name_H-M   'P 1'
#
loop_
_entity.id
_entity.type
_entity.pdbx_description
1 polymer ?
#
loop_
_entity_poly.entity_id
_entity_poly.type
_entity_poly.pdbx_seq_one_letter_code
_entity_poly.pdbx_strand_id
1 'polypeptide(L)'
;MGLSKYVPLRSVWLLQLYASEVYQRGLIRDSAVEEADAELPVLVSSMLCDAIERRMREQLSVAFKTKSGNLHRVRGKIDVYHTARHRLLEKGKVRCQYETLSLDGPVNRYLLRALNTAMHKVQTFGDTALTRRCRRLVNTFRHNGVTLVETLGYPGSRLSPRDHTPVAIAKLLLELFVPAGGKAYSGNTVEFRNRTYKEAELRKLFEKALYGLYRYHLPTAQVTSGRRMRWPGTENSNAAVPEMETDIIIKQPSGERLIIDAKFTSMATTARQDNRPTLKSGHIYQITSYATAYAMNEPAGTPVHGVIVYATLGLPAGHSDLSASDFPDVQEFSIGQHRMRFAALDLTGSARKVREAALAAVK
;
A
#
# COMPACT_ATOMS: atom_id res chain seq x y z
N MET A 1 10.34 13.54 -22.77
CA MET A 1 10.63 12.09 -22.89
C MET A 1 9.84 11.37 -21.81
N GLY A 2 8.87 10.53 -22.21
CA GLY A 2 8.09 9.72 -21.26
C GLY A 2 8.95 8.60 -20.69
N LEU A 3 8.55 8.08 -19.53
CA LEU A 3 9.08 6.81 -19.00
C LEU A 3 9.02 5.72 -20.07
N SER A 4 9.87 4.70 -19.92
CA SER A 4 9.69 3.42 -20.62
C SER A 4 8.20 3.03 -20.60
N LYS A 5 7.66 2.61 -21.74
CA LYS A 5 6.27 2.12 -21.87
C LYS A 5 5.99 0.89 -20.99
N TYR A 6 7.00 0.40 -20.30
CA TYR A 6 7.07 -0.83 -19.54
C TYR A 6 7.63 -0.54 -18.14
N VAL A 7 6.91 -1.03 -17.12
CA VAL A 7 7.35 -1.01 -15.73
C VAL A 7 7.64 -2.47 -15.33
N PRO A 8 8.83 -2.79 -14.81
CA PRO A 8 9.09 -4.13 -14.30
C PRO A 8 8.13 -4.50 -13.18
N LEU A 9 7.55 -5.69 -13.26
CA LEU A 9 6.58 -6.17 -12.27
C LEU A 9 7.15 -6.20 -10.85
N ARG A 10 8.43 -6.58 -10.70
CA ARG A 10 9.13 -6.59 -9.41
C ARG A 10 9.21 -5.19 -8.78
N SER A 11 9.42 -4.14 -9.58
CA SER A 11 9.40 -2.77 -9.11
C SER A 11 8.02 -2.38 -8.56
N VAL A 12 6.95 -2.78 -9.25
CA VAL A 12 5.57 -2.54 -8.75
C VAL A 12 5.32 -3.30 -7.45
N TRP A 13 5.72 -4.57 -7.36
CA TRP A 13 5.61 -5.35 -6.13
C TRP A 13 6.38 -4.74 -4.97
N LEU A 14 7.58 -4.22 -5.22
CA LEU A 14 8.36 -3.51 -4.21
C LEU A 14 7.61 -2.27 -3.69
N LEU A 15 7.04 -1.46 -4.60
CA LEU A 15 6.22 -0.31 -4.20
C LEU A 15 4.96 -0.75 -3.42
N GLN A 16 4.29 -1.83 -3.85
CA GLN A 16 3.13 -2.38 -3.15
C GLN A 16 3.49 -2.88 -1.74
N LEU A 17 4.67 -3.48 -1.58
CA LEU A 17 5.20 -3.89 -0.29
C LEU A 17 5.44 -2.67 0.62
N TYR A 18 6.20 -1.67 0.15
CA TYR A 18 6.48 -0.47 0.96
C TYR A 18 5.22 0.33 1.30
N ALA A 19 4.24 0.36 0.40
CA ALA A 19 2.93 0.96 0.63
C ALA A 19 2.03 0.15 1.58
N SER A 20 2.39 -1.09 1.91
CA SER A 20 1.56 -1.99 2.69
C SER A 20 1.65 -1.73 4.20
N GLU A 21 0.54 -2.01 4.90
CA GLU A 21 0.53 -2.00 6.36
C GLU A 21 1.47 -3.06 6.96
N VAL A 22 1.66 -4.17 6.23
CA VAL A 22 2.51 -5.29 6.65
C VAL A 22 3.97 -4.84 6.79
N TYR A 23 4.46 -4.07 5.82
CA TYR A 23 5.79 -3.48 5.87
C TYR A 23 5.90 -2.39 6.95
N GLN A 24 4.94 -1.47 7.01
CA GLN A 24 4.92 -0.39 8.00
C GLN A 24 4.90 -0.88 9.46
N ARG A 25 4.35 -2.07 9.71
CA ARG A 25 4.33 -2.73 11.02
C ARG A 25 5.53 -3.65 11.27
N GLY A 26 6.45 -3.76 10.32
CA GLY A 26 7.62 -4.64 10.41
C GLY A 26 7.29 -6.13 10.38
N LEU A 27 6.12 -6.52 9.87
CA LEU A 27 5.72 -7.92 9.73
C LEU A 27 6.45 -8.60 8.55
N ILE A 28 6.75 -7.83 7.50
CA ILE A 28 7.63 -8.21 6.40
C ILE A 28 8.75 -7.17 6.34
N ARG A 29 9.98 -7.65 6.27
CA ARG A 29 11.14 -6.83 5.95
C ARG A 29 11.51 -7.05 4.49
N ASP A 30 12.07 -6.04 3.86
CA ASP A 30 12.61 -6.15 2.51
C ASP A 30 13.76 -7.15 2.41
N SER A 31 14.55 -7.33 3.47
CA SER A 31 15.54 -8.41 3.54
C SER A 31 14.92 -9.80 3.37
N ALA A 32 13.71 -10.02 3.90
CA ALA A 32 13.00 -11.29 3.74
C ALA A 32 12.56 -11.54 2.29
N VAL A 33 12.40 -10.49 1.48
CA VAL A 33 12.11 -10.61 0.05
C VAL A 33 13.37 -10.96 -0.74
N GLU A 34 14.51 -10.40 -0.36
CA GLU A 34 15.80 -10.70 -0.99
C GLU A 34 16.31 -12.10 -0.60
N GLU A 35 16.17 -12.50 0.68
CA GLU A 35 16.65 -13.77 1.22
C GLU A 35 15.79 -14.97 0.78
N ALA A 36 14.49 -14.78 0.58
CA ALA A 36 13.59 -15.89 0.28
C ALA A 36 13.76 -16.48 -1.12
N ASP A 37 14.52 -15.82 -2.00
CA ASP A 37 14.63 -16.15 -3.45
C ASP A 37 13.26 -16.47 -4.08
N ALA A 38 12.22 -15.78 -3.61
CA ALA A 38 10.83 -16.06 -3.94
C ALA A 38 10.11 -14.79 -4.34
N GLU A 39 9.23 -14.90 -5.33
CA GLU A 39 8.42 -13.77 -5.77
C GLU A 39 7.45 -13.35 -4.66
N LEU A 40 7.21 -12.04 -4.56
CA LEU A 40 6.40 -11.46 -3.48
C LEU A 40 5.01 -12.14 -3.30
N PRO A 41 4.25 -12.50 -4.36
CA PRO A 41 2.99 -13.22 -4.19
C PRO A 41 3.14 -14.58 -3.50
N VAL A 42 4.25 -15.30 -3.73
CA VAL A 42 4.54 -16.59 -3.10
C VAL A 42 4.86 -16.39 -1.62
N LEU A 43 5.76 -15.45 -1.31
CA LEU A 43 6.13 -15.11 0.07
C LEU A 43 4.90 -14.70 0.90
N VAL A 44 4.11 -13.74 0.41
CA VAL A 44 2.91 -13.25 1.10
C VAL A 44 1.87 -14.36 1.27
N SER A 45 1.73 -15.26 0.29
CA SER A 45 0.82 -16.41 0.39
C SER A 45 1.26 -17.42 1.46
N SER A 46 2.57 -17.68 1.58
CA SER A 46 3.12 -18.54 2.63
C SER A 46 2.85 -17.94 4.02
N MET A 47 3.14 -16.65 4.19
CA MET A 47 2.88 -15.93 5.43
C MET A 47 1.39 -15.89 5.80
N LEU A 48 0.51 -15.78 4.82
CA LEU A 48 -0.93 -15.85 5.06
C LEU A 48 -1.33 -17.22 5.60
N CYS A 49 -0.78 -18.30 5.04
CA CYS A 49 -1.00 -19.65 5.54
C CYS A 49 -0.52 -19.80 6.98
N ASP A 50 0.69 -19.34 7.29
CA ASP A 50 1.25 -19.38 8.65
C ASP A 50 0.37 -18.61 9.66
N ALA A 51 -0.04 -17.39 9.28
CA ALA A 51 -0.88 -16.55 10.12
C ALA A 51 -2.25 -17.20 10.39
N ILE A 52 -2.87 -17.81 9.37
CA ILE A 52 -4.17 -18.47 9.51
C ILE A 52 -4.05 -19.76 10.32
N GLU A 53 -3.05 -20.60 10.07
CA GLU A 53 -2.82 -21.82 10.84
C GLU A 53 -2.58 -21.53 12.33
N ARG A 54 -1.88 -20.43 12.64
CA ARG A 54 -1.78 -19.93 14.01
C ARG A 54 -3.14 -19.54 14.59
N ARG A 55 -3.97 -18.80 13.84
CA ARG A 55 -5.33 -18.44 14.29
C ARG A 55 -6.21 -19.67 14.52
N MET A 56 -6.06 -20.72 13.71
CA MET A 56 -6.81 -21.96 13.87
C MET A 56 -6.40 -22.74 15.12
N ARG A 57 -5.11 -22.71 15.51
CA ARG A 57 -4.63 -23.28 16.77
C ARG A 57 -5.09 -22.49 18.00
N GLU A 58 -5.14 -21.17 17.90
CA GLU A 58 -5.57 -20.30 18.99
C GLU A 58 -7.11 -20.25 19.11
N GLN A 59 -7.78 -19.55 18.17
CA GLN A 59 -9.23 -19.52 17.96
C GLN A 59 -9.55 -18.59 16.77
N LEU A 60 -10.40 -19.03 15.84
CA LEU A 60 -10.94 -18.17 14.77
C LEU A 60 -11.95 -17.16 15.32
N SER A 61 -12.11 -16.03 14.62
CA SER A 61 -13.05 -14.99 15.04
C SER A 61 -14.49 -15.46 14.89
N VAL A 62 -15.28 -15.26 15.95
CA VAL A 62 -16.69 -15.68 16.00
C VAL A 62 -17.57 -14.45 15.80
N ALA A 63 -18.59 -14.60 14.97
CA ALA A 63 -19.62 -13.60 14.75
C ALA A 63 -20.98 -14.11 15.27
N PHE A 64 -21.85 -13.18 15.65
CA PHE A 64 -23.23 -13.48 15.98
C PHE A 64 -24.08 -13.43 14.73
N LYS A 65 -24.83 -14.51 14.49
CA LYS A 65 -25.86 -14.58 13.45
C LYS A 65 -27.22 -14.65 14.10
N THR A 66 -28.03 -13.64 13.85
CA THR A 66 -29.43 -13.60 14.26
C THR A 66 -30.22 -14.65 13.48
N LYS A 67 -30.87 -15.55 14.20
CA LYS A 67 -31.79 -16.55 13.65
C LYS A 67 -33.18 -16.29 14.19
N SER A 68 -34.18 -16.53 13.36
CA SER A 68 -35.58 -16.47 13.76
C SER A 68 -36.28 -17.76 13.37
N GLY A 69 -37.03 -18.36 14.30
CA GLY A 69 -37.67 -19.66 14.08
C GLY A 69 -38.86 -19.90 15.01
N ASN A 70 -39.76 -20.78 14.60
CA ASN A 70 -40.85 -21.26 15.44
C ASN A 70 -40.32 -22.43 16.26
N LEU A 71 -40.17 -22.25 17.57
CA LEU A 71 -39.54 -23.20 18.47
C LEU A 71 -40.55 -23.75 19.46
N HIS A 72 -40.33 -24.97 19.95
CA HIS A 72 -41.10 -25.55 21.05
C HIS A 72 -40.64 -25.06 22.44
N ARG A 73 -39.67 -24.14 22.48
CA ARG A 73 -39.14 -23.53 23.70
C ARG A 73 -38.81 -22.07 23.45
N VAL A 74 -38.87 -21.25 24.49
CA VAL A 74 -38.42 -19.86 24.42
C VAL A 74 -36.90 -19.81 24.32
N ARG A 75 -36.39 -19.04 23.35
CA ARG A 75 -34.97 -18.74 23.18
C ARG A 75 -34.80 -17.31 22.67
N GLY A 76 -34.09 -16.46 23.39
CA GLY A 76 -33.92 -15.04 23.01
C GLY A 76 -35.24 -14.26 23.07
N LYS A 77 -35.43 -13.34 22.12
CA LYS A 77 -36.58 -12.43 22.07
C LYS A 77 -37.78 -13.13 21.43
N ILE A 78 -38.95 -13.03 22.06
CA ILE A 78 -40.21 -13.54 21.50
C ILE A 78 -40.80 -12.50 20.54
N ASP A 79 -41.18 -12.93 19.34
CA ASP A 79 -42.02 -12.15 18.44
C ASP A 79 -43.49 -12.45 18.78
N VAL A 80 -44.04 -11.61 19.66
CA VAL A 80 -45.40 -11.78 20.21
C VAL A 80 -46.44 -11.67 19.11
N TYR A 81 -46.27 -10.72 18.17
CA TYR A 81 -47.22 -10.50 17.08
C TYR A 81 -47.28 -11.70 16.13
N HIS A 82 -46.13 -12.20 15.68
CA HIS A 82 -46.10 -13.38 14.81
C HIS A 82 -46.64 -14.63 15.53
N THR A 83 -46.32 -14.77 16.82
CA THR A 83 -46.79 -15.89 17.66
C THR A 83 -48.30 -15.88 17.80
N ALA A 84 -48.91 -14.73 18.10
CA ALA A 84 -50.35 -14.57 18.22
C ALA A 84 -51.07 -14.74 16.87
N ARG A 85 -50.61 -14.06 15.82
CA ARG A 85 -51.24 -14.07 14.48
C ARG A 85 -51.36 -15.48 13.89
N HIS A 86 -50.40 -16.37 14.17
CA HIS A 86 -50.37 -17.73 13.63
C HIS A 86 -50.81 -18.80 14.64
N ARG A 87 -51.34 -18.37 15.80
CA ARG A 87 -51.76 -19.23 16.91
C ARG A 87 -50.70 -20.28 17.27
N LEU A 88 -49.44 -19.86 17.34
CA LEU A 88 -48.33 -20.81 17.53
C LEU A 88 -48.40 -21.50 18.89
N LEU A 89 -48.93 -20.83 19.92
CA LEU A 89 -49.08 -21.39 21.27
C LEU A 89 -50.01 -22.60 21.29
N GLU A 90 -51.10 -22.60 20.51
CA GLU A 90 -52.01 -23.75 20.35
C GLU A 90 -51.29 -24.96 19.72
N LYS A 91 -50.22 -24.71 18.97
CA LYS A 91 -49.36 -25.73 18.35
C LYS A 91 -48.14 -26.07 19.20
N GLY A 92 -48.10 -25.60 20.46
CA GLY A 92 -46.95 -25.74 21.36
C GLY A 92 -45.67 -25.08 20.84
N LYS A 93 -45.78 -24.01 20.05
CA LYS A 93 -44.66 -23.28 19.44
C LYS A 93 -44.68 -21.79 19.79
N VAL A 94 -43.52 -21.15 19.70
CA VAL A 94 -43.36 -19.70 19.85
C VAL A 94 -42.37 -19.19 18.80
N ARG A 95 -42.64 -18.03 18.18
CA ARG A 95 -41.70 -17.39 17.25
C ARG A 95 -40.63 -16.69 18.09
N CYS A 96 -39.39 -17.12 17.93
CA CYS A 96 -38.24 -16.59 18.66
C CYS A 96 -37.19 -16.05 17.71
N GLN A 97 -36.59 -14.91 18.07
CA GLN A 97 -35.39 -14.34 17.48
C GLN A 97 -34.24 -14.46 18.49
N TYR A 98 -33.17 -15.12 18.10
CA TYR A 98 -32.04 -15.40 18.98
C TYR A 98 -30.73 -15.37 18.24
N GLU A 99 -29.65 -15.14 18.98
CA GLU A 99 -28.32 -15.13 18.42
C GLU A 99 -27.69 -16.52 18.48
N THR A 100 -26.95 -16.84 17.42
CA THR A 100 -26.12 -18.05 17.35
C THR A 100 -24.70 -17.67 16.98
N LEU A 101 -23.74 -18.31 17.63
CA LEU A 101 -22.34 -18.18 17.28
C LEU A 101 -22.09 -18.82 15.92
N SER A 102 -21.35 -18.14 15.08
CA SER A 102 -20.97 -18.60 13.75
C SER A 102 -19.55 -18.15 13.42
N LEU A 103 -18.78 -19.03 12.77
CA LEU A 103 -17.49 -18.66 12.19
C LEU A 103 -17.64 -17.90 10.88
N ASP A 104 -18.85 -17.84 10.32
CA ASP A 104 -19.18 -17.16 9.07
C ASP A 104 -19.27 -15.62 9.22
N GLY A 105 -18.24 -15.02 9.83
CA GLY A 105 -18.09 -13.59 10.05
C GLY A 105 -17.29 -12.89 8.95
N PRO A 106 -17.35 -11.55 8.86
CA PRO A 106 -16.70 -10.77 7.79
C PRO A 106 -15.19 -11.00 7.72
N VAL A 107 -14.51 -11.12 8.87
CA VAL A 107 -13.06 -11.38 8.94
C VAL A 107 -12.73 -12.74 8.33
N ASN A 108 -13.38 -13.82 8.76
CA ASN A 108 -13.09 -15.17 8.25
C ASN A 108 -13.44 -15.31 6.77
N ARG A 109 -14.53 -14.67 6.30
CA ARG A 109 -14.86 -14.63 4.87
C ARG A 109 -13.80 -13.88 4.05
N TYR A 110 -13.24 -12.80 4.61
CA TYR A 110 -12.14 -12.05 3.98
C TYR A 110 -10.86 -12.88 3.89
N LEU A 111 -10.50 -13.59 4.97
CA LEU A 111 -9.35 -14.50 4.97
C LEU A 111 -9.54 -15.67 3.99
N LEU A 112 -10.75 -16.23 3.91
CA LEU A 112 -11.09 -17.28 2.94
C LEU A 112 -10.97 -16.78 1.49
N ARG A 113 -11.43 -15.55 1.21
CA ARG A 113 -11.24 -14.90 -0.09
C ARG A 113 -9.76 -14.78 -0.43
N ALA A 114 -8.95 -14.27 0.50
CA ALA A 114 -7.52 -14.11 0.31
C ALA A 114 -6.81 -15.46 0.10
N LEU A 115 -7.15 -16.51 0.86
CA LEU A 115 -6.61 -17.86 0.66
C LEU A 115 -6.97 -18.43 -0.72
N ASN A 116 -8.21 -18.23 -1.18
CA ASN A 116 -8.63 -18.68 -2.50
C ASN A 116 -7.84 -17.96 -3.59
N THR A 117 -7.64 -16.65 -3.45
CA THR A 117 -6.77 -15.86 -4.35
C THR A 117 -5.30 -16.31 -4.27
N ALA A 118 -4.78 -16.60 -3.07
CA ALA A 118 -3.43 -17.11 -2.85
C ALA A 118 -3.20 -18.39 -3.66
N MET A 119 -4.13 -19.33 -3.57
CA MET A 119 -4.08 -20.60 -4.28
C MET A 119 -3.90 -20.40 -5.79
N HIS A 120 -4.67 -19.51 -6.41
CA HIS A 120 -4.57 -19.23 -7.85
C HIS A 120 -3.28 -18.49 -8.23
N LYS A 121 -2.86 -17.50 -7.42
CA LYS A 121 -1.60 -16.76 -7.66
C LYS A 121 -0.41 -17.71 -7.58
N VAL A 122 -0.28 -18.46 -6.50
CA VAL A 122 0.83 -19.42 -6.26
C VAL A 122 0.89 -20.50 -7.35
N GLN A 123 -0.27 -21.01 -7.78
CA GLN A 123 -0.33 -21.98 -8.88
C GLN A 123 0.29 -21.44 -10.17
N THR A 124 0.20 -20.13 -10.41
CA THR A 124 0.80 -19.46 -11.58
C THR A 124 2.34 -19.45 -11.51
N PHE A 125 2.92 -19.49 -10.31
CA PHE A 125 4.37 -19.56 -10.08
C PHE A 125 4.91 -20.99 -9.94
N GLY A 126 4.05 -22.02 -10.04
CA GLY A 126 4.48 -23.42 -10.05
C GLY A 126 4.78 -24.05 -8.69
N ASP A 127 4.56 -23.36 -7.57
CA ASP A 127 4.74 -23.94 -6.23
C ASP A 127 3.54 -24.83 -5.85
N THR A 128 3.69 -26.13 -6.13
CA THR A 128 2.67 -27.14 -5.88
C THR A 128 2.47 -27.45 -4.39
N ALA A 129 3.50 -27.27 -3.56
CA ALA A 129 3.42 -27.53 -2.14
C ALA A 129 2.56 -26.47 -1.44
N LEU A 130 2.86 -25.19 -1.70
CA LEU A 130 2.08 -24.08 -1.16
C LEU A 130 0.67 -24.04 -1.74
N THR A 131 0.47 -24.38 -3.02
CA THR A 131 -0.87 -24.49 -3.62
C THR A 131 -1.73 -25.53 -2.89
N ARG A 132 -1.17 -26.72 -2.58
CA ARG A 132 -1.87 -27.75 -1.78
C ARG A 132 -2.18 -27.25 -0.36
N ARG A 133 -1.24 -26.54 0.25
CA ARG A 133 -1.42 -25.95 1.59
C ARG A 133 -2.58 -24.95 1.61
N CYS A 134 -2.63 -24.01 0.66
CA CYS A 134 -3.75 -23.07 0.51
C CYS A 134 -5.09 -23.81 0.32
N ARG A 135 -5.13 -24.81 -0.57
CA ARG A 135 -6.34 -25.60 -0.83
C ARG A 135 -6.87 -26.30 0.42
N ARG A 136 -5.97 -26.88 1.22
CA ARG A 136 -6.33 -27.50 2.50
C ARG A 136 -7.02 -26.49 3.42
N LEU A 137 -6.44 -25.31 3.61
CA LEU A 137 -7.01 -24.26 4.47
C LEU A 137 -8.36 -23.74 3.96
N VAL A 138 -8.51 -23.54 2.65
CA VAL A 138 -9.79 -23.19 2.02
C VAL A 138 -10.87 -24.22 2.35
N ASN A 139 -10.55 -25.51 2.21
CA ASN A 139 -11.49 -26.59 2.52
C ASN A 139 -11.82 -26.63 4.01
N THR A 140 -10.87 -26.40 4.90
CA THR A 140 -11.13 -26.35 6.34
C THR A 140 -12.07 -25.19 6.70
N PHE A 141 -11.89 -24.00 6.13
CA PHE A 141 -12.81 -22.88 6.35
C PHE A 141 -14.23 -23.19 5.87
N ARG A 142 -14.36 -23.77 4.67
CA ARG A 142 -15.66 -24.18 4.11
C ARG A 142 -16.34 -25.25 4.96
N HIS A 143 -15.58 -26.25 5.44
CA HIS A 143 -16.10 -27.28 6.34
C HIS A 143 -16.61 -26.70 7.66
N ASN A 144 -15.97 -25.64 8.16
CA ASN A 144 -16.39 -24.90 9.34
C ASN A 144 -17.53 -23.88 9.08
N GLY A 145 -18.17 -23.95 7.90
CA GLY A 145 -19.34 -23.14 7.57
C GLY A 145 -19.04 -21.69 7.16
N VAL A 146 -17.78 -21.36 6.83
CA VAL A 146 -17.42 -20.03 6.32
C VAL A 146 -17.73 -19.94 4.82
N THR A 147 -18.51 -18.92 4.45
CA THR A 147 -18.93 -18.71 3.06
C THR A 147 -17.86 -17.95 2.27
N LEU A 148 -17.49 -18.45 1.09
CA LEU A 148 -16.64 -17.69 0.16
C LEU A 148 -17.46 -16.60 -0.53
N VAL A 149 -17.00 -15.36 -0.43
CA VAL A 149 -17.60 -14.19 -1.10
C VAL A 149 -16.50 -13.46 -1.87
N GLU A 150 -16.47 -13.60 -3.20
CA GLU A 150 -15.35 -13.12 -4.04
C GLU A 150 -15.25 -11.60 -4.10
N THR A 151 -16.38 -10.89 -4.01
CA THR A 151 -16.48 -9.43 -4.08
C THR A 151 -16.45 -8.77 -2.70
N LEU A 152 -16.15 -9.52 -1.64
CA LEU A 152 -16.16 -8.98 -0.27
C LEU A 152 -15.09 -7.90 -0.09
N GLY A 153 -15.52 -6.70 0.29
CA GLY A 153 -14.62 -5.60 0.67
C GLY A 153 -13.84 -5.86 1.96
N TYR A 154 -12.97 -4.91 2.32
CA TYR A 154 -12.26 -4.94 3.59
C TYR A 154 -13.25 -5.01 4.77
N PRO A 155 -12.98 -5.82 5.82
CA PRO A 155 -13.88 -5.92 6.97
C PRO A 155 -13.98 -4.56 7.68
N GLY A 156 -15.16 -3.92 7.59
CA GLY A 156 -15.41 -2.60 8.18
C GLY A 156 -15.62 -2.60 9.70
N SER A 157 -15.72 -3.77 10.33
CA SER A 157 -15.83 -3.92 11.79
C SER A 157 -14.48 -3.75 12.47
N ARG A 158 -14.48 -3.27 13.72
CA ARG A 158 -13.28 -3.25 14.57
C ARG A 158 -12.67 -4.66 14.64
N LEU A 159 -11.41 -4.78 14.23
CA LEU A 159 -10.68 -6.04 14.25
C LEU A 159 -10.24 -6.37 15.68
N SER A 160 -10.25 -7.66 16.02
CA SER A 160 -9.54 -8.14 17.21
C SER A 160 -8.03 -7.94 17.01
N PRO A 161 -7.25 -7.62 18.07
CA PRO A 161 -5.78 -7.58 18.02
C PRO A 161 -5.15 -8.77 17.28
N ARG A 162 -5.74 -9.97 17.42
CA ARG A 162 -5.25 -11.20 16.80
C ARG A 162 -5.53 -11.28 15.29
N ASP A 163 -6.52 -10.55 14.79
CA ASP A 163 -6.89 -10.52 13.37
C ASP A 163 -6.10 -9.49 12.56
N HIS A 164 -5.48 -8.51 13.22
CA HIS A 164 -4.77 -7.43 12.53
C HIS A 164 -3.67 -7.95 11.60
N THR A 165 -2.89 -8.94 12.02
CA THR A 165 -1.81 -9.51 11.20
C THR A 165 -2.33 -10.29 9.99
N PRO A 166 -3.18 -11.33 10.14
CA PRO A 166 -3.68 -12.07 8.99
C PRO A 166 -4.51 -11.21 8.04
N VAL A 167 -5.28 -10.23 8.54
CA VAL A 167 -6.06 -9.31 7.69
C VAL A 167 -5.14 -8.36 6.92
N ALA A 168 -4.07 -7.84 7.52
CA ALA A 168 -3.10 -6.99 6.82
C ALA A 168 -2.38 -7.76 5.70
N ILE A 169 -1.97 -9.01 5.96
CA ILE A 169 -1.35 -9.88 4.95
C ILE A 169 -2.34 -10.21 3.83
N ALA A 170 -3.58 -10.58 4.19
CA ALA A 170 -4.65 -10.82 3.22
C ALA A 170 -4.92 -9.61 2.34
N LYS A 171 -4.92 -8.40 2.92
CA LYS A 171 -5.08 -7.15 2.18
C LYS A 171 -3.97 -6.94 1.17
N LEU A 172 -2.71 -7.05 1.59
CA LEU A 172 -1.57 -6.95 0.67
C LEU A 172 -1.72 -7.95 -0.49
N LEU A 173 -1.98 -9.23 -0.17
CA LEU A 173 -2.13 -10.28 -1.19
C LEU A 173 -3.24 -9.99 -2.21
N LEU A 174 -4.39 -9.51 -1.74
CA LEU A 174 -5.53 -9.18 -2.60
C LEU A 174 -5.27 -7.94 -3.46
N GLU A 175 -4.46 -7.00 -2.96
CA GLU A 175 -4.06 -5.79 -3.68
C GLU A 175 -2.86 -6.03 -4.64
N LEU A 176 -2.11 -7.14 -4.47
CA LEU A 176 -0.95 -7.44 -5.33
C LEU A 176 -1.35 -7.53 -6.81
N PHE A 177 -0.63 -6.76 -7.63
CA PHE A 177 -0.81 -6.81 -9.06
C PHE A 177 -0.33 -8.15 -9.62
N VAL A 178 -1.16 -8.82 -10.39
CA VAL A 178 -0.77 -10.02 -11.14
C VAL A 178 -1.34 -9.87 -12.54
N PRO A 179 -0.51 -9.82 -13.60
CA PRO A 179 -0.99 -9.71 -14.98
C PRO A 179 -1.98 -10.81 -15.33
N ALA A 180 -3.11 -10.46 -15.94
CA ALA A 180 -4.06 -11.42 -16.48
C ALA A 180 -3.47 -12.05 -17.76
N GLY A 181 -3.44 -13.38 -17.83
CA GLY A 181 -2.77 -14.11 -18.91
C GLY A 181 -1.35 -14.50 -18.51
N GLY A 182 -1.25 -15.61 -17.78
CA GLY A 182 0.03 -16.16 -17.35
C GLY A 182 1.00 -16.34 -18.52
N LYS A 183 2.27 -16.06 -18.22
CA LYS A 183 3.47 -16.22 -19.06
C LYS A 183 3.72 -15.10 -20.09
N ALA A 184 4.54 -14.15 -19.66
CA ALA A 184 5.68 -13.68 -20.44
C ALA A 184 6.92 -13.68 -19.53
N TYR A 185 7.32 -14.88 -19.05
CA TYR A 185 8.65 -15.09 -18.50
C TYR A 185 9.61 -15.23 -19.69
N SER A 186 10.07 -14.10 -20.21
CA SER A 186 11.13 -14.02 -21.20
C SER A 186 12.22 -13.14 -20.63
N GLY A 187 13.20 -13.76 -19.96
CA GLY A 187 14.37 -13.09 -19.37
C GLY A 187 14.04 -12.15 -18.21
N ASN A 188 14.04 -12.66 -16.97
CA ASN A 188 14.02 -11.96 -15.66
C ASN A 188 13.10 -10.74 -15.42
N THR A 189 12.29 -10.34 -16.39
CA THR A 189 11.56 -9.07 -16.39
C THR A 189 10.21 -9.31 -17.04
N VAL A 190 9.19 -9.52 -16.21
CA VAL A 190 7.80 -9.40 -16.69
C VAL A 190 7.52 -7.91 -16.82
N GLU A 191 7.59 -7.43 -18.05
CA GLU A 191 7.19 -6.09 -18.42
C GLU A 191 5.71 -6.09 -18.82
N PHE A 192 4.89 -5.28 -18.16
CA PHE A 192 3.50 -5.09 -18.59
C PHE A 192 3.35 -3.74 -19.29
N ARG A 193 2.54 -3.71 -20.36
CA ARG A 193 2.16 -2.44 -20.99
C ARG A 193 1.41 -1.60 -19.97
N ASN A 194 1.73 -0.31 -19.89
CA ASN A 194 1.08 0.75 -19.09
C ASN A 194 -0.43 0.97 -19.35
N ARG A 195 -1.17 -0.04 -19.86
CA ARG A 195 -2.63 -0.02 -20.01
C ARG A 195 -3.34 -0.56 -18.78
N THR A 196 -2.66 -1.32 -17.91
CA THR A 196 -3.30 -1.90 -16.71
C THR A 196 -3.23 -0.98 -15.49
N TYR A 197 -2.13 -0.24 -15.32
CA TYR A 197 -2.06 0.89 -14.39
C TYR A 197 -2.06 2.18 -15.18
N LYS A 198 -2.83 3.18 -14.76
CA LYS A 198 -2.66 4.55 -15.26
C LYS A 198 -1.44 5.18 -14.58
N GLU A 199 -0.73 6.08 -15.26
CA GLU A 199 0.42 6.82 -14.69
C GLU A 199 0.07 7.47 -13.34
N ALA A 200 -1.14 8.02 -13.21
CA ALA A 200 -1.64 8.59 -11.96
C ALA A 200 -1.74 7.57 -10.81
N GLU A 201 -2.03 6.30 -11.09
CA GLU A 201 -2.11 5.24 -10.08
C GLU A 201 -0.71 4.81 -9.64
N LEU A 202 0.26 4.77 -10.57
CA LEU A 202 1.67 4.51 -10.24
C LEU A 202 2.27 5.66 -9.41
N ARG A 203 1.94 6.91 -9.74
CA ARG A 203 2.35 8.08 -8.94
C ARG A 203 1.85 7.96 -7.50
N LYS A 204 0.56 7.70 -7.31
CA LYS A 204 -0.04 7.50 -5.98
C LYS A 204 0.55 6.30 -5.24
N LEU A 205 0.84 5.21 -5.95
CA LEU A 205 1.48 4.04 -5.36
C LEU A 205 2.90 4.37 -4.89
N PHE A 206 3.66 5.13 -5.69
CA PHE A 206 5.01 5.57 -5.36
C PHE A 206 5.03 6.53 -4.17
N GLU A 207 4.13 7.52 -4.13
CA GLU A 207 3.93 8.40 -2.96
C GLU A 207 3.68 7.58 -1.68
N LYS A 208 2.74 6.63 -1.75
CA LYS A 208 2.37 5.78 -0.62
C LYS A 208 3.51 4.85 -0.19
N ALA A 209 4.31 4.38 -1.15
CA ALA A 209 5.49 3.56 -0.90
C ALA A 209 6.58 4.36 -0.16
N LEU A 210 6.90 5.58 -0.62
CA LEU A 210 7.84 6.46 0.07
C LEU A 210 7.35 6.81 1.49
N TYR A 211 6.06 7.11 1.64
CA TYR A 211 5.47 7.37 2.95
C TYR A 211 5.67 6.18 3.90
N GLY A 212 5.34 4.97 3.45
CA GLY A 212 5.49 3.76 4.25
C GLY A 212 6.96 3.46 4.59
N LEU A 213 7.87 3.70 3.63
CA LEU A 213 9.31 3.54 3.82
C LEU A 213 9.86 4.50 4.86
N TYR A 214 9.59 5.80 4.74
CA TYR A 214 10.07 6.80 5.69
C TYR A 214 9.45 6.62 7.06
N ARG A 215 8.15 6.31 7.15
CA ARG A 215 7.49 6.05 8.43
C ARG A 215 8.12 4.86 9.17
N TYR A 216 8.54 3.82 8.46
CA TYR A 216 9.15 2.65 9.06
C TYR A 216 10.60 2.89 9.48
N HIS A 217 11.41 3.53 8.61
CA HIS A 217 12.85 3.68 8.82
C HIS A 217 13.26 4.96 9.56
N LEU A 218 12.35 5.91 9.76
CA LEU A 218 12.58 7.14 10.53
C LEU A 218 11.66 7.21 11.76
N PRO A 219 11.79 6.26 12.72
CA PRO A 219 10.84 6.13 13.83
C PRO A 219 10.80 7.34 14.78
N THR A 220 11.88 8.14 14.81
CA THR A 220 11.97 9.35 15.63
C THR A 220 11.38 10.58 14.94
N ALA A 221 11.22 10.55 13.62
CA ALA A 221 10.68 11.65 12.85
C ALA A 221 9.16 11.55 12.73
N GLN A 222 8.47 12.69 12.68
CA GLN A 222 7.05 12.72 12.39
C GLN A 222 6.85 12.77 10.87
N VAL A 223 6.41 11.65 10.30
CA VAL A 223 6.14 11.53 8.86
C VAL A 223 4.63 11.66 8.60
N THR A 224 4.25 12.63 7.78
CA THR A 224 2.85 12.89 7.37
C THR A 224 2.74 12.93 5.86
N SER A 225 1.58 12.60 5.30
CA SER A 225 1.34 12.56 3.84
C SER A 225 0.06 13.29 3.47
N GLY A 226 0.01 13.85 2.25
CA GLY A 226 -1.20 14.47 1.69
C GLY A 226 -1.72 15.66 2.50
N ARG A 227 -0.81 16.42 3.12
CA ARG A 227 -1.20 17.59 3.90
C ARG A 227 -1.55 18.72 2.94
N ARG A 228 -2.80 19.15 2.98
CA ARG A 228 -3.24 20.40 2.35
C ARG A 228 -2.77 21.59 3.18
N MET A 229 -2.28 22.59 2.49
CA MET A 229 -1.68 23.77 3.09
C MET A 229 -2.26 24.99 2.40
N ARG A 230 -2.55 26.02 3.18
CA ARG A 230 -3.02 27.29 2.64
C ARG A 230 -1.84 28.09 2.14
N TRP A 231 -2.05 28.83 1.07
CA TRP A 231 -1.09 29.83 0.64
C TRP A 231 -1.05 30.95 1.68
N PRO A 232 0.15 31.36 2.13
CA PRO A 232 0.29 32.49 3.03
C PRO A 232 -0.36 33.74 2.45
N GLY A 233 -1.13 34.46 3.27
CA GLY A 233 -1.76 35.73 2.88
C GLY A 233 -3.02 35.60 2.02
N THR A 234 -3.52 34.39 1.71
CA THR A 234 -4.75 34.21 0.92
C THR A 234 -6.01 34.02 1.76
N GLU A 235 -5.94 34.25 3.08
CA GLU A 235 -7.04 33.98 4.02
C GLU A 235 -8.31 34.78 3.73
N ASN A 236 -8.14 36.03 3.28
CA ASN A 236 -9.22 36.96 2.95
C ASN A 236 -9.34 37.21 1.44
N SER A 237 -8.73 36.34 0.62
CA SER A 237 -8.75 36.49 -0.84
C SER A 237 -9.95 35.76 -1.44
N ASN A 238 -10.66 36.43 -2.35
CA ASN A 238 -11.70 35.81 -3.17
C ASN A 238 -11.15 35.15 -4.45
N ALA A 239 -9.83 35.16 -4.65
CA ALA A 239 -9.20 34.53 -5.81
C ALA A 239 -9.25 33.00 -5.70
N ALA A 240 -9.57 32.33 -6.81
CA ALA A 240 -9.56 30.87 -6.92
C ALA A 240 -8.11 30.34 -7.05
N VAL A 241 -7.33 30.46 -5.97
CA VAL A 241 -5.94 29.97 -5.91
C VAL A 241 -5.94 28.44 -5.78
N PRO A 242 -5.09 27.71 -6.53
CA PRO A 242 -5.03 26.25 -6.43
C PRO A 242 -4.63 25.79 -5.02
N GLU A 243 -5.19 24.68 -4.54
CA GLU A 243 -4.77 24.08 -3.28
C GLU A 243 -3.32 23.59 -3.35
N MET A 244 -2.54 23.85 -2.31
CA MET A 244 -1.19 23.30 -2.17
C MET A 244 -1.28 21.99 -1.39
N GLU A 245 -0.98 20.87 -2.06
CA GLU A 245 -0.94 19.53 -1.47
C GLU A 245 0.45 18.95 -1.64
N THR A 246 1.14 18.70 -0.53
CA THR A 246 2.45 18.04 -0.53
C THR A 246 2.28 16.55 -0.37
N ASP A 247 3.09 15.78 -1.10
CA ASP A 247 3.04 14.32 -1.05
C ASP A 247 3.44 13.82 0.36
N ILE A 248 4.62 14.22 0.88
CA ILE A 248 5.11 13.82 2.21
C ILE A 248 5.78 15.01 2.93
N ILE A 249 5.59 15.11 4.24
CA ILE A 249 6.33 16.02 5.11
C ILE A 249 6.98 15.23 6.24
N ILE A 250 8.27 15.43 6.44
CA ILE A 250 9.03 14.86 7.55
C ILE A 250 9.43 15.99 8.50
N LYS A 251 8.97 15.91 9.76
CA LYS A 251 9.48 16.75 10.84
C LYS A 251 10.55 15.98 11.59
N GLN A 252 11.80 16.43 11.49
CA GLN A 252 12.91 15.81 12.21
C GLN A 252 12.90 16.21 13.70
N PRO A 253 13.46 15.37 14.60
CA PRO A 253 13.67 15.73 16.00
C PRO A 253 14.50 17.00 16.20
N SER A 254 15.41 17.29 15.26
CA SER A 254 16.23 18.51 15.23
C SER A 254 15.41 19.80 15.07
N GLY A 255 14.14 19.71 14.65
CA GLY A 255 13.31 20.85 14.28
C GLY A 255 13.26 21.11 12.77
N GLU A 256 14.12 20.48 11.97
CA GLU A 256 14.11 20.57 10.51
C GLU A 256 12.80 20.03 9.92
N ARG A 257 12.36 20.62 8.80
CA ARG A 257 11.16 20.24 8.05
C ARG A 257 11.56 19.91 6.62
N LEU A 258 11.33 18.68 6.19
CA LEU A 258 11.53 18.26 4.80
C LEU A 258 10.17 18.18 4.11
N ILE A 259 10.00 18.97 3.07
CA ILE A 259 8.85 18.89 2.15
C ILE A 259 9.26 18.01 0.99
N ILE A 260 8.57 16.90 0.81
CA ILE A 260 8.92 15.88 -0.17
C ILE A 260 7.83 15.79 -1.23
N ASP A 261 8.23 15.88 -2.50
CA ASP A 261 7.40 15.65 -3.67
C ASP A 261 7.89 14.41 -4.42
N ALA A 262 6.97 13.52 -4.78
CA ALA A 262 7.26 12.26 -5.44
C ALA A 262 6.88 12.33 -6.92
N LYS A 263 7.87 12.08 -7.77
CA LYS A 263 7.74 12.18 -9.22
C LYS A 263 7.96 10.82 -9.87
N PHE A 264 6.92 10.28 -10.49
CA PHE A 264 7.06 9.09 -11.34
C PHE A 264 7.45 9.54 -12.76
N THR A 265 8.71 9.97 -12.94
CA THR A 265 9.28 10.41 -14.22
C THR A 265 10.80 10.52 -14.12
N SER A 266 11.51 10.60 -15.25
CA SER A 266 12.95 10.91 -15.27
C SER A 266 13.25 12.21 -14.52
N MET A 267 14.34 12.21 -13.74
CA MET A 267 14.86 13.41 -13.09
C MET A 267 15.44 14.40 -14.10
N ALA A 268 16.16 13.89 -15.10
CA ALA A 268 16.79 14.70 -16.14
C ALA A 268 15.79 15.11 -17.25
N THR A 269 16.04 16.28 -17.82
CA THR A 269 15.56 16.75 -19.11
C THR A 269 16.73 17.30 -19.91
N THR A 270 16.58 17.41 -21.23
CA THR A 270 17.64 17.92 -22.11
C THR A 270 17.58 19.44 -22.20
N ALA A 271 18.72 20.11 -22.01
CA ALA A 271 18.85 21.55 -22.21
C ALA A 271 18.76 21.91 -23.70
N ARG A 272 18.08 23.02 -24.01
CA ARG A 272 17.83 23.44 -25.40
C ARG A 272 19.08 23.91 -26.15
N GLN A 273 20.11 24.39 -25.43
CA GLN A 273 21.26 25.06 -26.03
C GLN A 273 22.42 24.11 -26.35
N ASP A 274 22.74 23.18 -25.46
CA ASP A 274 23.93 22.33 -25.55
C ASP A 274 23.63 20.83 -25.45
N ASN A 275 22.34 20.47 -25.46
CA ASN A 275 21.85 19.10 -25.37
C ASN A 275 22.33 18.33 -24.11
N ARG A 276 22.78 19.05 -23.07
CA ARG A 276 23.23 18.45 -21.80
C ARG A 276 22.05 18.10 -20.90
N PRO A 277 22.17 17.05 -20.05
CA PRO A 277 21.15 16.73 -19.06
C PRO A 277 21.09 17.82 -17.98
N THR A 278 19.87 18.23 -17.64
CA THR A 278 19.57 19.26 -16.63
C THR A 278 18.36 18.87 -15.80
N LEU A 279 18.23 19.43 -14.60
CA LEU A 279 17.02 19.28 -13.79
C LEU A 279 15.84 19.99 -14.43
N LYS A 280 14.63 19.46 -14.21
CA LYS A 280 13.39 20.05 -14.71
C LYS A 280 13.06 21.33 -13.94
N SER A 281 13.19 22.49 -14.60
CA SER A 281 12.92 23.80 -13.99
C SER A 281 11.53 23.91 -13.35
N GLY A 282 10.49 23.36 -13.99
CA GLY A 282 9.14 23.35 -13.42
C GLY A 282 9.05 22.65 -12.06
N HIS A 283 9.85 21.60 -11.84
CA HIS A 283 9.89 20.91 -10.55
C HIS A 283 10.66 21.74 -9.50
N ILE A 284 11.72 22.44 -9.91
CA ILE A 284 12.45 23.39 -9.05
C ILE A 284 11.51 24.49 -8.57
N TYR A 285 10.73 25.08 -9.48
CA TYR A 285 9.77 26.12 -9.12
C TYR A 285 8.72 25.58 -8.15
N GLN A 286 8.14 24.41 -8.44
CA GLN A 286 7.14 23.79 -7.60
C GLN A 286 7.64 23.56 -6.16
N ILE A 287 8.80 22.89 -5.99
CA ILE A 287 9.30 22.57 -4.66
C ILE A 287 9.74 23.83 -3.89
N THR A 288 10.27 24.83 -4.60
CA THR A 288 10.63 26.13 -4.01
C THR A 288 9.39 26.86 -3.49
N SER A 289 8.30 26.86 -4.24
CA SER A 289 7.02 27.42 -3.78
C SER A 289 6.50 26.68 -2.55
N TYR A 290 6.60 25.36 -2.51
CA TYR A 290 6.17 24.55 -1.37
C TYR A 290 7.01 24.82 -0.12
N ALA A 291 8.34 24.82 -0.22
CA ALA A 291 9.23 25.08 0.90
C ALA A 291 9.02 26.50 1.47
N THR A 292 8.95 27.51 0.59
CA THR A 292 8.72 28.91 0.99
C THR A 292 7.37 29.08 1.67
N ALA A 293 6.29 28.58 1.07
CA ALA A 293 4.95 28.71 1.61
C ALA A 293 4.77 27.94 2.93
N TYR A 294 5.45 26.80 3.08
CA TYR A 294 5.48 26.07 4.34
C TYR A 294 6.21 26.84 5.44
N ALA A 295 7.39 27.38 5.14
CA ALA A 295 8.19 28.13 6.09
C ALA A 295 7.46 29.36 6.63
N MET A 296 6.69 30.06 5.79
CA MET A 296 5.86 31.20 6.21
C MET A 296 4.74 30.83 7.21
N ASN A 297 4.35 29.56 7.28
CA ASN A 297 3.32 29.06 8.18
C ASN A 297 3.89 28.39 9.45
N GLU A 298 5.21 28.28 9.58
CA GLU A 298 5.88 27.73 10.76
C GLU A 298 6.56 28.88 11.55
N PRO A 299 6.95 28.66 12.82
CA PRO A 299 7.63 29.68 13.61
C PRO A 299 8.87 30.24 12.90
N ALA A 300 9.12 31.54 13.07
CA ALA A 300 10.27 32.22 12.47
C ALA A 300 11.58 31.49 12.81
N GLY A 301 12.43 31.28 11.79
CA GLY A 301 13.68 30.56 11.93
C GLY A 301 13.58 29.04 11.85
N THR A 302 12.40 28.46 11.65
CA THR A 302 12.25 27.01 11.40
C THR A 302 12.94 26.62 10.10
N PRO A 303 13.93 25.69 10.11
CA PRO A 303 14.58 25.24 8.89
C PRO A 303 13.62 24.40 8.04
N VAL A 304 13.36 24.84 6.82
CA VAL A 304 12.50 24.13 5.86
C VAL A 304 13.27 23.88 4.57
N HIS A 305 13.23 22.65 4.09
CA HIS A 305 13.96 22.21 2.90
C HIS A 305 13.07 21.42 1.96
N GLY A 306 13.39 21.50 0.67
CA GLY A 306 12.68 20.81 -0.40
C GLY A 306 13.40 19.55 -0.82
N VAL A 307 12.66 18.45 -1.00
CA VAL A 307 13.18 17.21 -1.55
C VAL A 307 12.25 16.77 -2.67
N ILE A 308 12.82 16.39 -3.82
CA ILE A 308 12.07 15.71 -4.88
C ILE A 308 12.67 14.34 -5.09
N VAL A 309 11.83 13.31 -4.98
CA VAL A 309 12.23 11.93 -5.18
C VAL A 309 11.63 11.43 -6.48
N TYR A 310 12.49 10.96 -7.39
CA TYR A 310 12.12 10.49 -8.72
C TYR A 310 12.14 8.97 -8.76
N ALA A 311 11.06 8.35 -9.23
CA ALA A 311 11.11 6.95 -9.64
C ALA A 311 11.70 6.88 -11.06
N THR A 312 12.87 6.27 -11.18
CA THR A 312 13.50 5.94 -12.47
C THR A 312 13.36 4.44 -12.74
N LEU A 313 13.27 4.09 -14.01
CA LEU A 313 13.24 2.71 -14.50
C LEU A 313 14.46 2.50 -15.41
N GLY A 314 15.63 2.89 -14.90
CA GLY A 314 16.86 3.02 -15.67
C GLY A 314 17.16 4.46 -16.11
N LEU A 315 18.29 4.63 -16.82
CA LEU A 315 18.77 5.92 -17.35
C LEU A 315 17.76 6.51 -18.35
N PRO A 316 17.74 7.85 -18.54
CA PRO A 316 16.90 8.47 -19.55
C PRO A 316 17.19 7.87 -20.92
N ALA A 317 16.15 7.43 -21.64
CA ALA A 317 16.29 6.99 -23.03
C ALA A 317 16.97 8.11 -23.84
N GLY A 318 18.11 7.82 -24.47
CA GLY A 318 18.92 8.81 -25.22
C GLY A 318 20.21 9.27 -24.52
N HIS A 319 20.47 8.80 -23.30
CA HIS A 319 21.65 9.15 -22.50
C HIS A 319 22.29 7.90 -21.87
N SER A 320 22.25 6.76 -22.56
CA SER A 320 22.90 5.50 -22.15
C SER A 320 24.42 5.61 -22.00
N ASP A 321 25.00 6.63 -22.62
CA ASP A 321 26.45 6.81 -22.74
C ASP A 321 26.99 7.82 -21.71
N LEU A 322 26.10 8.43 -20.91
CA LEU A 322 26.50 9.35 -19.84
C LEU A 322 26.87 8.56 -18.60
N SER A 323 28.06 8.85 -18.06
CA SER A 323 28.51 8.25 -16.82
C SER A 323 27.72 8.81 -15.64
N ALA A 324 27.58 8.04 -14.56
CA ALA A 324 26.96 8.53 -13.32
C ALA A 324 27.67 9.77 -12.74
N SER A 325 28.94 10.01 -13.11
CA SER A 325 29.67 11.24 -12.77
C SER A 325 29.18 12.49 -13.50
N ASP A 326 28.60 12.36 -14.69
CA ASP A 326 28.16 13.51 -15.50
C ASP A 326 26.78 14.04 -15.08
N PHE A 327 25.97 13.21 -14.43
CA PHE A 327 24.68 13.60 -13.87
C PHE A 327 24.35 12.72 -12.66
N PRO A 328 24.74 13.13 -11.43
CA PRO A 328 24.59 12.27 -10.27
C PRO A 328 23.12 12.06 -9.90
N ASP A 329 22.82 10.87 -9.38
CA ASP A 329 21.49 10.47 -8.93
C ASP A 329 20.99 11.31 -7.75
N VAL A 330 21.90 11.92 -6.99
CA VAL A 330 21.58 12.88 -5.94
C VAL A 330 22.22 14.22 -6.29
N GLN A 331 21.40 15.26 -6.37
CA GLN A 331 21.82 16.63 -6.61
C GLN A 331 21.31 17.54 -5.50
N GLU A 332 22.18 18.39 -4.99
CA GLU A 332 21.89 19.29 -3.87
C GLU A 332 22.31 20.72 -4.21
N PHE A 333 21.44 21.66 -3.91
CA PHE A 333 21.66 23.10 -4.12
C PHE A 333 20.79 23.90 -3.16
N SER A 334 21.04 25.20 -3.03
CA SER A 334 20.26 26.07 -2.14
C SER A 334 19.60 27.20 -2.92
N ILE A 335 18.35 27.50 -2.59
CA ILE A 335 17.62 28.68 -3.06
C ILE A 335 17.23 29.49 -1.83
N GLY A 336 17.87 30.65 -1.66
CA GLY A 336 17.75 31.43 -0.42
C GLY A 336 18.20 30.62 0.80
N GLN A 337 17.33 30.48 1.79
CA GLN A 337 17.60 29.69 3.01
C GLN A 337 17.16 28.22 2.88
N HIS A 338 16.55 27.85 1.76
CA HIS A 338 16.01 26.51 1.54
C HIS A 338 16.99 25.66 0.73
N ARG A 339 17.62 24.70 1.41
CA ARG A 339 18.28 23.55 0.77
C ARG A 339 17.28 22.74 -0.04
N MET A 340 17.68 22.36 -1.25
CA MET A 340 16.92 21.57 -2.20
C MET A 340 17.71 20.32 -2.54
N ARG A 341 17.06 19.15 -2.46
CA ARG A 341 17.67 17.88 -2.89
C ARG A 341 16.79 17.16 -3.90
N PHE A 342 17.40 16.71 -4.98
CA PHE A 342 16.77 15.94 -6.03
C PHE A 342 17.42 14.56 -6.05
N ALA A 343 16.63 13.50 -5.90
CA ALA A 343 17.12 12.14 -5.79
C ALA A 343 16.41 11.21 -6.76
N ALA A 344 17.18 10.52 -7.60
CA ALA A 344 16.72 9.47 -8.49
C ALA A 344 16.78 8.09 -7.79
N LEU A 345 15.66 7.38 -7.79
CA LEU A 345 15.54 6.01 -7.30
C LEU A 345 15.39 5.06 -8.46
N ASP A 346 16.42 4.25 -8.72
CA ASP A 346 16.33 3.14 -9.67
C ASP A 346 15.51 2.00 -9.07
N LEU A 347 14.23 1.90 -9.46
CA LEU A 347 13.33 0.86 -8.98
C LEU A 347 13.61 -0.53 -9.58
N THR A 348 14.56 -0.66 -10.51
CA THR A 348 14.97 -1.94 -11.10
C THR A 348 16.04 -2.65 -10.25
N GLY A 349 16.68 -1.91 -9.35
CA GLY A 349 17.65 -2.44 -8.40
C GLY A 349 17.04 -3.32 -7.31
N SER A 350 17.91 -3.86 -6.45
CA SER A 350 17.47 -4.66 -5.29
C SER A 350 16.68 -3.80 -4.29
N ALA A 351 15.83 -4.43 -3.49
CA ALA A 351 15.01 -3.74 -2.49
C ALA A 351 15.88 -2.91 -1.52
N ARG A 352 17.02 -3.47 -1.11
CA ARG A 352 18.04 -2.81 -0.29
C ARG A 352 18.59 -1.55 -0.95
N LYS A 353 18.98 -1.60 -2.23
CA LYS A 353 19.50 -0.42 -2.96
C LYS A 353 18.46 0.69 -3.05
N VAL A 354 17.22 0.33 -3.40
CA VAL A 354 16.09 1.29 -3.45
C VAL A 354 15.87 1.94 -2.09
N ARG A 355 15.91 1.15 -1.01
CA ARG A 355 15.77 1.65 0.36
C ARG A 355 16.89 2.60 0.73
N GLU A 356 18.14 2.22 0.53
CA GLU A 356 19.30 3.03 0.87
C GLU A 356 19.29 4.36 0.11
N ALA A 357 18.95 4.35 -1.19
CA ALA A 357 18.82 5.55 -1.99
C ALA A 357 17.66 6.45 -1.51
N ALA A 358 16.51 5.87 -1.15
CA ALA A 358 15.39 6.64 -0.61
C ALA A 358 15.76 7.31 0.73
N LEU A 359 16.44 6.59 1.62
CA LEU A 359 16.91 7.16 2.89
C LEU A 359 17.98 8.23 2.70
N ALA A 360 18.89 8.06 1.73
CA ALA A 360 19.87 9.08 1.40
C ALA A 360 19.23 10.39 0.90
N ALA A 361 18.07 10.32 0.22
CA ALA A 361 17.35 11.49 -0.25
C ALA A 361 16.90 12.44 0.86
N VAL A 362 16.78 11.97 2.11
CA VAL A 362 16.21 12.73 3.24
C VAL A 362 17.20 12.94 4.40
N LYS A 363 18.48 12.63 4.19
CA LYS A 363 19.54 12.75 5.21
C LYS A 363 20.15 14.13 5.37
#